data_AF-A0A938KJW2-F1
#
_entry.id   AF-A0A938KJW2-F1
#
_cell.length_a   1.000
_cell.length_b   1.000
_cell.length_c   1.000
_cell.angle_alpha   90.00
_cell.angle_beta   90.00
_cell.angle_gamma   90.00
#
_symmetry.space_group_name_H-M   'P 1'
#
loop_
_entity.id
_entity.type
_entity.pdbx_description
1 polymer ?
#
loop_
_entity_poly.entity_id
_entity_poly.type
_entity_poly.pdbx_seq_one_letter_code
_entity_poly.pdbx_strand_id
1 'polypeptide(L)'
;MPCAGSDSFTVVSARRSWSDHHQVTIQFSEGLNLPSASSPANYSIERATVQSARLGAIANTVVLTTSALDFEPAPTLRVDRVQNSSGTQTIAGLRILVNLEPILPSDMGQTVNGFQDDFDTTTRAARWRSLGPDVYTQVDGILNVSAGGGDPNHLVYVDPVYAGVTQEVLARIRPAIMSDHATAFAGIAVGVPTNSLTLAIRGGMNLLLENANANGGPPQRHGRLLNDYTTFGPHLSTAWTTNVWYWLRLLQHSTNAGANVFAKLWRADGDTPEPPGWQQTWKIEAGRSGYAGFRAGIRQTPAVNADYQVDYVLIKASQLPPTKPMPRAFLPDATGTRLTIERLPTNALVSWPAASGPARLEQSTNLTTWSAASEPVVSNANRFGATVALAKPVAYFRTTTLAGPPPPASFAFRFGTASSQTLTGS
;
A
#
# COMPACT_ATOMS: atom_id res chain seq x y z
N MET A 1 -18.27 -29.22 34.15
CA MET A 1 -17.67 -28.95 32.82
C MET A 1 -18.75 -28.35 31.95
N PRO A 2 -18.63 -27.11 31.47
CA PRO A 2 -19.51 -26.64 30.40
C PRO A 2 -19.11 -27.39 29.13
N CYS A 3 -20.04 -28.10 28.51
CA CYS A 3 -19.87 -28.55 27.13
C CYS A 3 -19.68 -27.30 26.27
N ALA A 4 -18.46 -27.05 25.81
CA ALA A 4 -18.23 -26.10 24.73
C ALA A 4 -19.14 -26.54 23.58
N GLY A 5 -20.10 -25.69 23.19
CA GLY A 5 -20.88 -25.93 22.00
C GLY A 5 -19.91 -26.09 20.85
N SER A 6 -19.96 -27.22 20.14
CA SER A 6 -19.14 -27.41 18.95
C SER A 6 -19.58 -26.34 17.94
N ASP A 7 -18.78 -25.30 17.75
CA ASP A 7 -18.99 -24.35 16.67
C ASP A 7 -19.12 -25.15 15.37
N SER A 8 -20.15 -24.84 14.57
CA SER A 8 -20.43 -25.59 13.34
C SER A 8 -19.33 -25.34 12.31
N PHE A 9 -18.77 -26.41 11.73
CA PHE A 9 -17.81 -26.30 10.62
C PHE A 9 -18.37 -25.46 9.46
N THR A 10 -17.74 -24.32 9.20
CA THR A 10 -18.23 -23.32 8.23
C THR A 10 -17.07 -22.59 7.53
N VAL A 11 -17.41 -21.82 6.50
CA VAL A 11 -16.51 -20.86 5.87
C VAL A 11 -16.60 -19.53 6.62
N VAL A 12 -15.46 -19.04 7.08
CA VAL A 12 -15.33 -17.75 7.79
C VAL A 12 -15.20 -16.60 6.79
N SER A 13 -14.38 -16.79 5.75
CA SER A 13 -14.16 -15.77 4.72
C SER A 13 -13.70 -16.37 3.40
N ALA A 14 -13.93 -15.65 2.32
CA ALA A 14 -13.34 -15.91 1.01
C ALA A 14 -12.85 -14.58 0.45
N ARG A 15 -11.59 -14.50 0.05
CA ARG A 15 -10.97 -13.25 -0.40
C ARG A 15 -10.08 -13.49 -1.61
N ARG A 16 -10.25 -12.68 -2.64
CA ARG A 16 -9.32 -12.62 -3.77
C ARG A 16 -8.06 -11.88 -3.34
N SER A 17 -6.89 -12.36 -3.76
CA SER A 17 -5.66 -11.60 -3.60
C SER A 17 -5.73 -10.30 -4.41
N TRP A 18 -5.21 -9.23 -3.82
CA TRP A 18 -5.09 -7.92 -4.44
C TRP A 18 -3.90 -7.87 -5.40
N SER A 19 -2.82 -8.57 -5.09
CA SER A 19 -1.62 -8.65 -5.93
C SER A 19 -1.68 -9.74 -7.02
N ASP A 20 -2.49 -10.78 -6.83
CA ASP A 20 -2.72 -11.87 -7.78
C ASP A 20 -4.22 -12.12 -7.99
N HIS A 21 -4.77 -11.54 -9.05
CA HIS A 21 -6.19 -11.63 -9.38
C HIS A 21 -6.64 -13.04 -9.79
N HIS A 22 -5.71 -14.00 -9.92
CA HIS A 22 -6.00 -15.41 -10.15
C HIS A 22 -6.10 -16.22 -8.86
N GLN A 23 -5.88 -15.61 -7.69
CA GLN A 23 -5.83 -16.32 -6.42
C GLN A 23 -6.99 -15.94 -5.51
N VAL A 24 -7.63 -16.95 -4.91
CA VAL A 24 -8.63 -16.78 -3.84
C VAL A 24 -8.22 -17.59 -2.63
N THR A 25 -8.15 -16.95 -1.47
CA THR A 25 -7.95 -17.62 -0.18
C THR A 25 -9.28 -17.76 0.55
N ILE A 26 -9.59 -18.97 0.98
CA ILE A 26 -10.79 -19.31 1.75
C ILE A 26 -10.32 -19.71 3.15
N GLN A 27 -10.90 -19.09 4.18
CA GLN A 27 -10.68 -19.45 5.58
C GLN A 27 -11.89 -20.20 6.12
N PHE A 28 -11.63 -21.30 6.80
CA PHE A 28 -12.62 -22.13 7.48
C PHE A 28 -12.49 -21.98 9.01
N SER A 29 -13.55 -22.35 9.73
CA SER A 29 -13.62 -22.23 11.19
C SER A 29 -12.63 -23.15 11.93
N GLU A 30 -12.23 -24.26 11.31
CA GLU A 30 -11.33 -25.26 11.88
C GLU A 30 -10.47 -25.93 10.80
N GLY A 31 -9.57 -26.83 11.22
CA GLY A 31 -8.68 -27.56 10.30
C GLY A 31 -9.44 -28.45 9.31
N LEU A 32 -8.81 -28.71 8.16
CA LEU A 32 -9.44 -29.35 7.00
C LEU A 32 -8.89 -30.74 6.71
N ASN A 33 -9.74 -31.61 6.17
CA ASN A 33 -9.31 -32.86 5.57
C ASN A 33 -8.66 -32.57 4.19
N LEU A 34 -7.38 -32.91 4.05
CA LEU A 34 -6.56 -32.58 2.88
C LEU A 34 -7.15 -33.07 1.54
N PRO A 35 -7.58 -34.34 1.38
CA PRO A 35 -8.22 -34.82 0.15
C PRO A 35 -9.45 -34.00 -0.26
N SER A 36 -10.36 -33.73 0.68
CA SER A 36 -11.58 -32.96 0.39
C SER A 36 -11.26 -31.48 0.07
N ALA A 37 -10.31 -30.89 0.79
CA ALA A 37 -9.98 -29.47 0.65
C ALA A 37 -9.19 -29.15 -0.62
N SER A 38 -8.41 -30.11 -1.13
CA SER A 38 -7.57 -29.94 -2.32
C SER A 38 -8.23 -30.38 -3.62
N SER A 39 -9.51 -30.78 -3.59
CA SER A 39 -10.28 -31.13 -4.78
C SER A 39 -10.88 -29.88 -5.42
N PRO A 40 -10.46 -29.45 -6.63
CA PRO A 40 -11.01 -28.25 -7.27
C PRO A 40 -12.52 -28.36 -7.54
N ALA A 41 -13.02 -29.58 -7.76
CA ALA A 41 -14.44 -29.87 -8.01
C ALA A 41 -15.36 -29.57 -6.81
N ASN A 42 -14.79 -29.34 -5.63
CA ASN A 42 -15.50 -28.93 -4.42
C ASN A 42 -15.73 -27.42 -4.35
N TYR A 43 -15.27 -26.66 -5.35
CA TYR A 43 -15.38 -25.22 -5.43
C TYR A 43 -15.91 -24.77 -6.78
N SER A 44 -16.77 -23.76 -6.79
CA SER A 44 -17.16 -23.06 -8.01
C SER A 44 -17.34 -21.58 -7.73
N ILE A 45 -16.86 -20.72 -8.63
CA ILE A 45 -16.98 -19.27 -8.48
C ILE A 45 -17.77 -18.73 -9.67
N GLU A 46 -18.77 -17.88 -9.40
CA GLU A 46 -19.51 -17.22 -10.47
C GLU A 46 -18.57 -16.43 -11.39
N ARG A 47 -18.64 -16.71 -12.70
CA ARG A 47 -17.85 -16.04 -13.75
C ARG A 47 -16.34 -16.31 -13.67
N ALA A 48 -15.89 -17.34 -12.95
CA ALA A 48 -14.52 -17.80 -12.98
C ALA A 48 -14.39 -19.32 -12.96
N THR A 49 -13.32 -19.83 -13.57
CA THR A 49 -12.97 -21.25 -13.54
C THR A 49 -11.99 -21.49 -12.39
N VAL A 50 -12.28 -22.48 -11.54
CA VAL A 50 -11.32 -22.97 -10.53
C VAL A 50 -10.39 -23.98 -11.21
N GLN A 51 -9.10 -23.67 -11.29
CA GLN A 51 -8.08 -24.48 -11.95
C GLN A 51 -7.42 -25.45 -10.97
N SER A 52 -7.15 -25.01 -9.75
CA SER A 52 -6.60 -25.85 -8.69
C SER A 52 -7.06 -25.39 -7.31
N ALA A 53 -6.96 -26.29 -6.34
CA ALA A 53 -7.20 -26.03 -4.92
C ALA A 53 -6.08 -26.71 -4.12
N ARG A 54 -5.54 -26.01 -3.13
CA ARG A 54 -4.54 -26.55 -2.21
C ARG A 54 -4.78 -26.03 -0.80
N LEU A 55 -4.38 -26.78 0.21
CA LEU A 55 -4.29 -26.22 1.57
C LEU A 55 -3.26 -25.09 1.60
N GLY A 56 -3.60 -24.02 2.32
CA GLY A 56 -2.66 -22.94 2.63
C GLY A 56 -1.67 -23.35 3.71
N ALA A 57 -0.82 -22.41 4.12
CA ALA A 57 0.17 -22.64 5.18
C ALA A 57 -0.50 -22.93 6.55
N ILE A 58 -1.75 -22.49 6.74
CA ILE A 58 -2.56 -22.78 7.92
C ILE A 58 -3.59 -23.84 7.52
N ALA A 59 -3.70 -24.91 8.32
CA ALA A 59 -4.52 -26.09 7.99
C ALA A 59 -6.03 -25.83 7.86
N ASN A 60 -6.51 -24.63 8.20
CA ASN A 60 -7.89 -24.17 8.02
C ASN A 60 -8.07 -23.25 6.81
N THR A 61 -7.09 -23.17 5.91
CA THR A 61 -7.15 -22.31 4.72
C THR A 61 -7.00 -23.11 3.45
N VAL A 62 -7.71 -22.68 2.40
CA VAL A 62 -7.57 -23.19 1.03
C VAL A 62 -7.21 -22.05 0.12
N VAL A 63 -6.21 -22.27 -0.74
CA VAL A 63 -5.83 -21.34 -1.81
C VAL A 63 -6.28 -21.94 -3.13
N LEU A 64 -7.18 -21.23 -3.81
CA LEU A 64 -7.63 -21.54 -5.15
C LEU A 64 -6.79 -20.78 -6.18
N THR A 65 -6.41 -21.46 -7.25
CA THR A 65 -5.98 -20.81 -8.50
C THR A 65 -7.16 -20.81 -9.47
N THR A 66 -7.42 -19.66 -10.09
CA THR A 66 -8.63 -19.37 -10.85
C THR A 66 -8.29 -18.65 -12.16
N SER A 67 -9.25 -18.55 -13.08
CA SER A 67 -9.21 -17.46 -14.08
C SER A 67 -9.30 -16.11 -13.37
N ALA A 68 -8.77 -15.04 -13.97
CA ALA A 68 -8.75 -13.70 -13.36
C ALA A 68 -10.13 -13.26 -12.83
N LEU A 69 -10.14 -12.69 -11.62
CA LEU A 69 -11.32 -12.19 -10.92
C LEU A 69 -11.28 -10.66 -10.81
N ASP A 70 -11.75 -9.99 -11.85
CA ASP A 70 -11.76 -8.52 -11.97
C ASP A 70 -13.17 -7.92 -11.99
N PHE A 71 -14.17 -8.69 -11.53
CA PHE A 71 -15.56 -8.39 -11.79
C PHE A 71 -16.25 -7.76 -10.58
N GLU A 72 -16.78 -6.55 -10.77
CA GLU A 72 -17.86 -6.01 -9.95
C GLU A 72 -19.23 -6.36 -10.57
N PRO A 73 -20.26 -6.73 -9.78
CA PRO A 73 -20.21 -6.93 -8.32
C PRO A 73 -19.39 -8.16 -7.92
N ALA A 74 -18.95 -8.26 -6.67
CA ALA A 74 -18.25 -9.42 -6.12
C ALA A 74 -18.94 -10.77 -6.47
N PRO A 75 -18.20 -11.80 -6.95
CA PRO A 75 -18.79 -13.08 -7.33
C PRO A 75 -19.11 -13.95 -6.11
N THR A 76 -20.12 -14.82 -6.24
CA THR A 76 -20.40 -15.85 -5.23
C THR A 76 -19.48 -17.05 -5.41
N LEU A 77 -18.79 -17.45 -4.35
CA LEU A 77 -18.13 -18.74 -4.21
C LEU A 77 -19.14 -19.74 -3.62
N ARG A 78 -19.25 -20.92 -4.24
CA ARG A 78 -19.90 -22.10 -3.66
C ARG A 78 -18.84 -23.10 -3.22
N VAL A 79 -18.99 -23.60 -2.00
CA VAL A 79 -18.18 -24.67 -1.41
C VAL A 79 -19.05 -25.89 -1.16
N ASP A 80 -18.59 -27.07 -1.59
CA ASP A 80 -19.35 -28.31 -1.49
C ASP A 80 -18.42 -29.50 -1.18
N ARG A 81 -18.87 -30.43 -0.35
CA ARG A 81 -18.15 -31.67 0.03
C ARG A 81 -16.75 -31.45 0.64
N VAL A 82 -16.48 -30.27 1.20
CA VAL A 82 -15.27 -30.03 2.01
C VAL A 82 -15.52 -30.55 3.41
N GLN A 83 -14.56 -31.27 3.98
CA GLN A 83 -14.66 -31.89 5.32
C GLN A 83 -13.68 -31.24 6.29
N ASN A 84 -14.05 -31.20 7.57
CA ASN A 84 -13.10 -30.86 8.63
C ASN A 84 -12.03 -31.96 8.80
N SER A 85 -10.97 -31.67 9.54
CA SER A 85 -9.82 -32.58 9.69
C SER A 85 -10.19 -33.95 10.25
N SER A 86 -11.25 -34.02 11.07
CA SER A 86 -11.77 -35.28 11.63
C SER A 86 -12.68 -36.06 10.68
N GLY A 87 -13.14 -35.46 9.57
CA GLY A 87 -14.11 -36.06 8.65
C GLY A 87 -15.53 -36.19 9.21
N THR A 88 -15.80 -35.63 10.40
CA THR A 88 -17.10 -35.74 11.08
C THR A 88 -18.12 -34.73 10.56
N GLN A 89 -17.65 -33.63 9.98
CA GLN A 89 -18.50 -32.56 9.45
C GLN A 89 -18.13 -32.28 7.99
N THR A 90 -19.16 -31.99 7.18
CA THR A 90 -19.02 -31.69 5.75
C THR A 90 -19.82 -30.45 5.41
N ILE A 91 -19.19 -29.49 4.72
CA ILE A 91 -19.88 -28.35 4.13
C ILE A 91 -20.62 -28.83 2.87
N ALA A 92 -21.92 -28.60 2.81
CA ALA A 92 -22.77 -28.98 1.67
C ALA A 92 -23.43 -27.74 1.06
N GLY A 93 -22.91 -27.27 -0.08
CA GLY A 93 -23.49 -26.18 -0.86
C GLY A 93 -23.50 -24.80 -0.21
N LEU A 94 -22.55 -24.48 0.68
CA LEU A 94 -22.41 -23.16 1.28
C LEU A 94 -22.07 -22.11 0.20
N ARG A 95 -22.65 -20.92 0.32
CA ARG A 95 -22.42 -19.78 -0.58
C ARG A 95 -21.88 -18.59 0.21
N ILE A 96 -20.85 -17.94 -0.31
CA ILE A 96 -20.23 -16.75 0.28
C ILE A 96 -19.77 -15.80 -0.83
N LEU A 97 -19.82 -14.49 -0.61
CA LEU A 97 -19.23 -13.53 -1.54
C LEU A 97 -17.71 -13.56 -1.43
N VAL A 98 -17.03 -13.52 -2.56
CA VAL A 98 -15.58 -13.35 -2.59
C VAL A 98 -15.27 -11.86 -2.36
N ASN A 99 -14.63 -11.55 -1.24
CA ASN A 99 -14.18 -10.19 -0.97
C ASN A 99 -13.09 -9.80 -1.99
N LEU A 100 -13.33 -8.71 -2.72
CA LEU A 100 -12.40 -8.15 -3.70
C LEU A 100 -11.61 -6.96 -3.14
N GLU A 101 -11.94 -6.50 -1.93
CA GLU A 101 -11.36 -5.32 -1.31
C GLU A 101 -9.93 -5.58 -0.82
N PRO A 102 -9.05 -4.56 -0.91
CA PRO A 102 -7.74 -4.62 -0.29
C PRO A 102 -7.87 -4.64 1.24
N ILE A 103 -6.95 -5.31 1.91
CA ILE A 103 -6.80 -5.21 3.36
C ILE A 103 -6.23 -3.84 3.70
N LEU A 104 -6.94 -3.12 4.55
CA LEU A 104 -6.62 -1.76 4.95
C LEU A 104 -6.05 -1.72 6.37
N PRO A 105 -5.23 -0.71 6.71
CA PRO A 105 -4.91 -0.38 8.10
C PRO A 105 -6.18 -0.20 8.94
N SER A 106 -6.09 -0.54 10.23
CA SER A 106 -7.23 -0.60 11.14
C SER A 106 -7.99 0.72 11.34
N ASP A 107 -7.35 1.87 11.11
CA ASP A 107 -7.99 3.19 11.24
C ASP A 107 -8.88 3.54 10.03
N MET A 108 -8.73 2.84 8.90
CA MET A 108 -9.45 3.20 7.68
C MET A 108 -10.96 3.04 7.84
N GLY A 109 -11.71 4.08 7.46
CA GLY A 109 -13.15 4.15 7.63
C GLY A 109 -13.61 4.39 9.07
N GLN A 110 -12.72 4.49 10.06
CA GLN A 110 -13.05 4.84 11.44
C GLN A 110 -13.04 6.35 11.65
N THR A 111 -13.75 6.87 12.66
CA THR A 111 -13.58 8.29 13.03
C THR A 111 -12.41 8.41 14.00
N VAL A 112 -11.40 9.20 13.64
CA VAL A 112 -10.22 9.48 14.47
C VAL A 112 -9.96 10.98 14.52
N ASN A 113 -9.34 11.47 15.59
CA ASN A 113 -8.86 12.86 15.64
C ASN A 113 -7.52 12.93 14.90
N GLY A 114 -7.50 13.63 13.76
CA GLY A 114 -6.32 13.62 12.91
C GLY A 114 -6.44 14.43 11.62
N PHE A 115 -5.38 14.37 10.84
CA PHE A 115 -5.24 14.96 9.52
C PHE A 115 -4.81 13.88 8.53
N GLN A 116 -5.47 13.82 7.38
CA GLN A 116 -5.07 12.98 6.26
C GLN A 116 -4.61 13.87 5.10
N ASP A 117 -3.58 13.41 4.38
CA ASP A 117 -3.21 13.96 3.07
C ASP A 117 -2.93 12.81 2.09
N ASP A 118 -3.56 12.87 0.92
CA ASP A 118 -3.33 11.98 -0.23
C ASP A 118 -2.44 12.63 -1.30
N PHE A 119 -2.00 13.87 -1.08
CA PHE A 119 -1.17 14.66 -1.99
C PHE A 119 -1.77 14.82 -3.39
N ASP A 120 -3.10 14.79 -3.49
CA ASP A 120 -3.87 14.81 -4.74
C ASP A 120 -4.07 16.21 -5.34
N THR A 121 -3.81 17.25 -4.55
CA THR A 121 -3.77 18.64 -4.99
C THR A 121 -2.54 18.92 -5.87
N THR A 122 -2.52 20.06 -6.54
CA THR A 122 -1.35 20.50 -7.33
C THR A 122 -0.22 21.05 -6.46
N THR A 123 -0.52 21.42 -5.22
CA THR A 123 0.42 21.97 -4.25
C THR A 123 0.17 21.39 -2.87
N ARG A 124 1.23 21.14 -2.10
CA ARG A 124 1.14 20.72 -0.69
C ARG A 124 0.22 21.64 0.09
N ALA A 125 -0.57 21.09 1.01
CA ALA A 125 -1.35 21.87 1.95
C ALA A 125 -0.45 22.90 2.67
N ALA A 126 -0.94 24.12 2.88
CA ALA A 126 -0.16 25.24 3.41
C ALA A 126 0.43 25.00 4.82
N ARG A 127 -0.08 23.99 5.53
CA ARG A 127 0.38 23.58 6.86
C ARG A 127 1.60 22.67 6.85
N TRP A 128 1.98 22.12 5.69
CA TRP A 128 3.25 21.41 5.55
C TRP A 128 4.41 22.40 5.57
N ARG A 129 5.37 22.16 6.46
CA ARG A 129 6.55 23.00 6.63
C ARG A 129 7.81 22.16 6.55
N SER A 130 8.70 22.54 5.63
CA SER A 130 10.05 21.96 5.58
C SER A 130 10.92 22.55 6.69
N LEU A 131 11.69 21.69 7.34
CA LEU A 131 12.75 21.99 8.29
C LEU A 131 14.06 21.47 7.67
N GLY A 132 14.89 22.38 7.17
CA GLY A 132 16.05 22.08 6.34
C GLY A 132 15.80 22.48 4.88
N PRO A 133 16.62 22.02 3.93
CA PRO A 133 16.34 22.20 2.51
C PRO A 133 14.99 21.60 2.14
N ASP A 134 14.22 22.30 1.29
CA ASP A 134 12.94 21.79 0.80
C ASP A 134 13.17 20.77 -0.33
N VAL A 135 13.17 19.50 0.03
CA VAL A 135 13.44 18.34 -0.84
C VAL A 135 12.18 17.51 -1.10
N TYR A 136 11.00 18.10 -0.91
CA TYR A 136 9.72 17.40 -0.99
C TYR A 136 8.89 17.98 -2.14
N THR A 137 8.69 17.21 -3.20
CA THR A 137 7.98 17.69 -4.41
C THR A 137 6.71 16.88 -4.62
N GLN A 138 5.57 17.55 -4.56
CA GLN A 138 4.27 16.93 -4.86
C GLN A 138 3.97 17.00 -6.35
N VAL A 139 3.66 15.85 -6.96
CA VAL A 139 3.24 15.75 -8.36
C VAL A 139 2.38 14.50 -8.55
N ASP A 140 1.29 14.62 -9.32
CA ASP A 140 0.42 13.51 -9.75
C ASP A 140 -0.13 12.59 -8.63
N GLY A 141 -0.42 13.15 -7.45
CA GLY A 141 -0.91 12.39 -6.30
C GLY A 141 0.20 11.74 -5.47
N ILE A 142 1.45 12.17 -5.63
CA ILE A 142 2.61 11.59 -4.93
C ILE A 142 3.50 12.72 -4.40
N LEU A 143 3.85 12.64 -3.12
CA LEU A 143 4.95 13.39 -2.55
C LEU A 143 6.26 12.63 -2.81
N ASN A 144 7.09 13.16 -3.71
CA ASN A 144 8.44 12.67 -3.92
C ASN A 144 9.37 13.33 -2.91
N VAL A 145 10.19 12.54 -2.25
CA VAL A 145 11.13 13.00 -1.24
C VAL A 145 12.52 12.60 -1.66
N SER A 146 13.42 13.57 -1.76
CA SER A 146 14.83 13.33 -2.08
C SER A 146 15.73 13.52 -0.87
N ALA A 147 16.94 12.96 -0.93
CA ALA A 147 17.96 13.24 0.07
C ALA A 147 18.40 14.72 0.01
N GLY A 148 18.42 15.37 1.17
CA GLY A 148 18.80 16.78 1.32
C GLY A 148 20.16 16.97 1.97
N GLY A 149 20.82 18.10 1.70
CA GLY A 149 22.03 18.49 2.43
C GLY A 149 21.71 18.88 3.88
N GLY A 150 22.64 18.67 4.80
CA GLY A 150 22.44 18.93 6.23
C GLY A 150 21.62 17.85 6.95
N ASP A 151 21.55 17.98 8.27
CA ASP A 151 20.89 17.03 9.16
C ASP A 151 20.32 17.80 10.39
N PRO A 152 19.07 17.52 10.83
CA PRO A 152 18.06 16.70 10.18
C PRO A 152 17.17 17.48 9.20
N ASN A 153 16.65 16.76 8.21
CA ASN A 153 15.71 17.23 7.19
C ASN A 153 14.33 16.59 7.42
N HIS A 154 13.34 17.42 7.77
CA HIS A 154 11.98 16.98 8.05
C HIS A 154 10.95 17.80 7.28
N LEU A 155 9.84 17.17 6.89
CA LEU A 155 8.61 17.84 6.49
C LEU A 155 7.57 17.55 7.55
N VAL A 156 7.05 18.59 8.22
CA VAL A 156 6.13 18.44 9.33
C VAL A 156 4.80 19.14 9.08
N TYR A 157 3.71 18.56 9.55
CA TYR A 157 2.38 19.17 9.49
C TYR A 157 2.17 20.07 10.72
N VAL A 158 2.12 21.38 10.51
CA VAL A 158 2.00 22.38 11.57
C VAL A 158 0.55 22.87 11.67
N ASP A 159 -0.12 22.51 12.76
CA ASP A 159 -1.45 23.01 13.11
C ASP A 159 -1.42 23.67 14.50
N PRO A 160 -1.99 24.89 14.68
CA PRO A 160 -2.06 25.54 15.99
C PRO A 160 -2.77 24.72 17.08
N VAL A 161 -3.72 23.84 16.72
CA VAL A 161 -4.42 22.98 17.68
C VAL A 161 -3.69 21.65 17.92
N TYR A 162 -2.47 21.48 17.43
CA TYR A 162 -1.74 20.23 17.52
C TYR A 162 -1.16 19.99 18.93
N ALA A 163 -1.57 18.92 19.61
CA ALA A 163 -0.97 18.52 20.87
C ALA A 163 0.22 17.56 20.66
N GLY A 164 1.44 18.10 20.80
CA GLY A 164 2.67 17.43 20.37
C GLY A 164 3.27 16.34 21.27
N VAL A 165 2.60 15.90 22.34
CA VAL A 165 3.20 14.95 23.31
C VAL A 165 2.81 13.49 23.08
N THR A 166 1.59 13.24 22.59
CA THR A 166 1.11 11.92 22.16
C THR A 166 0.62 12.04 20.72
N GLN A 167 1.28 11.34 19.81
CA GLN A 167 1.07 11.49 18.39
C GLN A 167 1.44 10.21 17.63
N GLU A 168 0.70 9.97 16.56
CA GLU A 168 0.85 8.81 15.70
C GLU A 168 0.91 9.24 14.24
N VAL A 169 1.77 8.60 13.46
CA VAL A 169 1.83 8.73 12.01
C VAL A 169 1.67 7.36 11.40
N LEU A 170 0.74 7.25 10.47
CA LEU A 170 0.62 6.14 9.54
C LEU A 170 0.85 6.69 8.14
N ALA A 171 1.85 6.18 7.42
CA ALA A 171 2.12 6.59 6.05
C ALA A 171 2.34 5.38 5.15
N ARG A 172 2.01 5.55 3.88
CA ARG A 172 2.34 4.60 2.83
C ARG A 172 3.52 5.13 2.03
N ILE A 173 4.63 4.40 2.06
CA ILE A 173 5.93 4.84 1.53
C ILE A 173 6.49 3.80 0.55
N ARG A 174 7.00 4.26 -0.59
CA ARG A 174 7.77 3.44 -1.53
C ARG A 174 9.20 3.97 -1.64
N PRO A 175 10.20 3.26 -1.10
CA PRO A 175 11.61 3.56 -1.38
C PRO A 175 11.87 3.37 -2.87
N ALA A 176 12.16 4.43 -3.62
CA ALA A 176 12.35 4.36 -5.07
C ALA A 176 13.82 4.06 -5.39
N ILE A 177 14.72 4.86 -4.84
CA ILE A 177 16.18 4.75 -5.02
C ILE A 177 16.84 4.82 -3.65
N MET A 178 17.64 3.81 -3.32
CA MET A 178 18.46 3.82 -2.12
C MET A 178 19.89 3.38 -2.47
N SER A 179 20.83 4.32 -2.41
CA SER A 179 22.27 4.02 -2.52
C SER A 179 22.71 3.20 -1.32
N ASP A 180 23.73 2.37 -1.47
CA ASP A 180 24.28 1.56 -0.37
C ASP A 180 25.15 2.41 0.58
N HIS A 181 24.50 3.22 1.41
CA HIS A 181 25.14 4.09 2.39
C HIS A 181 24.31 4.16 3.67
N ALA A 182 24.97 4.34 4.82
CA ALA A 182 24.30 4.34 6.14
C ALA A 182 23.36 5.55 6.36
N THR A 183 23.57 6.63 5.62
CA THR A 183 22.72 7.84 5.68
C THR A 183 21.68 7.92 4.56
N ALA A 184 21.66 6.91 3.69
CA ALA A 184 20.61 6.76 2.69
C ALA A 184 19.42 6.06 3.35
N PHE A 185 18.53 6.86 3.93
CA PHE A 185 17.32 6.38 4.58
C PHE A 185 16.09 7.18 4.16
N ALA A 186 14.93 6.56 4.29
CA ALA A 186 13.60 7.15 4.16
C ALA A 186 12.85 6.96 5.48
N GLY A 187 11.80 7.74 5.77
CA GLY A 187 11.03 7.44 6.99
C GLY A 187 9.97 8.45 7.38
N ILE A 188 9.32 8.14 8.51
CA ILE A 188 8.35 8.99 9.19
C ILE A 188 8.91 9.47 10.52
N ALA A 189 8.37 10.58 11.02
CA ALA A 189 8.82 11.23 12.25
C ALA A 189 7.64 11.73 13.11
N VAL A 190 7.86 11.78 14.43
CA VAL A 190 7.00 12.40 15.43
C VAL A 190 7.84 13.22 16.41
N GLY A 191 7.22 14.20 17.07
CA GLY A 191 7.88 15.01 18.10
C GLY A 191 8.95 15.95 17.55
N VAL A 192 8.77 16.44 16.32
CA VAL A 192 9.73 17.34 15.66
C VAL A 192 9.32 18.80 15.90
N PRO A 193 10.07 19.60 16.68
CA PRO A 193 9.72 20.99 16.93
C PRO A 193 10.08 21.88 15.72
N THR A 194 9.33 22.96 15.48
CA THR A 194 9.57 23.86 14.32
C THR A 194 10.88 24.63 14.37
N ASN A 195 11.48 24.76 15.56
CA ASN A 195 12.81 25.34 15.76
C ASN A 195 13.91 24.26 15.89
N SER A 196 13.63 23.01 15.47
CA SER A 196 14.53 21.85 15.56
C SER A 196 15.99 22.15 15.16
N LEU A 197 16.21 22.92 14.08
CA LEU A 197 17.56 23.20 13.58
C LEU A 197 18.42 24.09 14.50
N THR A 198 17.79 24.85 15.40
CA THR A 198 18.50 25.73 16.35
C THR A 198 18.65 25.13 17.74
N LEU A 199 18.09 23.93 17.97
CA LEU A 199 18.20 23.24 19.26
C LEU A 199 19.55 22.50 19.38
N ALA A 200 20.01 22.31 20.62
CA ALA A 200 21.17 21.48 20.91
C ALA A 200 20.90 20.00 20.54
N ILE A 201 19.70 19.52 20.84
CA ILE A 201 19.21 18.21 20.40
C ILE A 201 18.16 18.45 19.31
N ARG A 202 18.56 18.19 18.07
CA ARG A 202 17.74 18.42 16.87
C ARG A 202 16.80 17.24 16.62
N GLY A 203 15.85 17.45 15.72
CA GLY A 203 14.96 16.43 15.17
C GLY A 203 13.91 15.90 16.13
N GLY A 204 13.46 14.67 15.88
CA GLY A 204 12.43 14.00 16.66
C GLY A 204 12.67 12.50 16.80
N MET A 205 11.58 11.77 17.01
CA MET A 205 11.58 10.30 16.96
C MET A 205 11.23 9.87 15.55
N ASN A 206 12.03 8.99 14.97
CA ASN A 206 11.84 8.53 13.60
C ASN A 206 11.68 7.01 13.53
N LEU A 207 10.96 6.57 12.51
CA LEU A 207 11.01 5.21 11.98
C LEU A 207 11.62 5.30 10.58
N LEU A 208 12.84 4.81 10.46
CA LEU A 208 13.65 4.84 9.24
C LEU A 208 13.56 3.51 8.50
N LEU A 209 13.69 3.55 7.17
CA LEU A 209 14.02 2.43 6.30
C LEU A 209 15.50 2.56 5.95
N GLU A 210 16.32 1.63 6.45
CA GLU A 210 17.78 1.66 6.33
C GLU A 210 18.34 0.49 5.49
N ASN A 211 19.53 0.70 4.93
CA ASN A 211 20.25 -0.34 4.20
C ASN A 211 20.72 -1.49 5.09
N ALA A 212 21.11 -2.60 4.45
CA ALA A 212 21.75 -3.71 5.14
C ALA A 212 23.01 -3.25 5.88
N ASN A 213 23.20 -3.73 7.11
CA ASN A 213 24.33 -3.41 7.99
C ASN A 213 24.47 -1.92 8.38
N ALA A 214 23.58 -1.03 7.91
CA ALA A 214 23.63 0.37 8.26
C ALA A 214 23.50 0.56 9.77
N ASN A 215 24.35 1.42 10.34
CA ASN A 215 24.31 1.83 11.74
C ASN A 215 24.36 0.63 12.73
N GLY A 216 24.95 -0.51 12.34
CA GLY A 216 25.00 -1.73 13.15
C GLY A 216 23.72 -2.60 13.10
N GLY A 217 22.88 -2.42 12.08
CA GLY A 217 21.69 -3.24 11.82
C GLY A 217 22.00 -4.62 11.20
N PRO A 218 20.96 -5.43 10.95
CA PRO A 218 21.11 -6.77 10.36
C PRO A 218 21.62 -6.75 8.91
N PRO A 219 22.09 -7.89 8.36
CA PRO A 219 22.55 -8.03 6.97
C PRO A 219 21.40 -8.05 5.95
N GLN A 220 20.37 -7.23 6.17
CA GLN A 220 19.25 -6.99 5.28
C GLN A 220 18.73 -5.57 5.48
N ARG A 221 18.10 -5.01 4.44
CA ARG A 221 17.34 -3.77 4.53
C ARG A 221 16.23 -3.92 5.56
N HIS A 222 16.11 -2.98 6.49
CA HIS A 222 15.23 -3.10 7.65
C HIS A 222 14.63 -1.76 8.07
N GLY A 223 13.58 -1.81 8.89
CA GLY A 223 13.06 -0.63 9.59
C GLY A 223 13.82 -0.38 10.90
N ARG A 224 14.05 0.86 11.32
CA ARG A 224 14.74 1.17 12.58
C ARG A 224 14.23 2.43 13.26
N LEU A 225 14.13 2.39 14.59
CA LEU A 225 13.85 3.59 15.38
C LEU A 225 15.10 4.45 15.55
N LEU A 226 14.95 5.78 15.47
CA LEU A 226 16.02 6.75 15.74
C LEU A 226 15.48 7.87 16.64
N ASN A 227 16.18 8.14 17.74
CA ASN A 227 16.02 9.37 18.50
C ASN A 227 17.09 10.35 18.01
N ASP A 228 16.70 11.30 17.15
CA ASP A 228 17.63 12.16 16.42
C ASP A 228 18.68 12.80 17.34
N TYR A 229 19.95 12.79 16.91
CA TYR A 229 21.07 13.38 17.66
C TYR A 229 21.28 12.80 19.08
N THR A 230 20.61 11.70 19.42
CA THR A 230 20.73 11.05 20.72
C THR A 230 21.24 9.62 20.56
N THR A 231 20.47 8.75 19.91
CA THR A 231 20.86 7.35 19.75
C THR A 231 19.96 6.62 18.75
N PHE A 232 20.50 5.58 18.12
CA PHE A 232 19.73 4.62 17.35
C PHE A 232 19.04 3.60 18.25
N GLY A 233 17.77 3.35 18.00
CA GLY A 233 16.94 2.39 18.71
C GLY A 233 16.92 0.99 18.06
N PRO A 234 15.97 0.14 18.50
CA PRO A 234 15.80 -1.21 17.95
C PRO A 234 15.33 -1.19 16.49
N HIS A 235 15.61 -2.29 15.79
CA HIS A 235 15.20 -2.51 14.40
C HIS A 235 14.00 -3.47 14.29
N LEU A 236 13.20 -3.31 13.25
CA LEU A 236 12.12 -4.23 12.89
C LEU A 236 12.69 -5.39 12.08
N SER A 237 12.11 -6.58 12.25
CA SER A 237 12.52 -7.79 11.52
C SER A 237 12.01 -7.83 10.08
N THR A 238 10.96 -7.05 9.77
CA THR A 238 10.45 -6.92 8.39
C THR A 238 11.54 -6.36 7.48
N ALA A 239 11.96 -7.17 6.51
CA ALA A 239 12.85 -6.71 5.45
C ALA A 239 12.07 -5.91 4.40
N TRP A 240 12.73 -4.91 3.80
CA TRP A 240 12.14 -4.11 2.72
C TRP A 240 13.01 -4.11 1.46
N THR A 241 12.38 -3.85 0.33
CA THR A 241 13.01 -3.73 -1.00
C THR A 241 12.58 -2.44 -1.67
N THR A 242 13.38 -1.94 -2.61
CA THR A 242 13.02 -0.78 -3.43
C THR A 242 11.84 -1.08 -4.36
N ASN A 243 11.14 -0.03 -4.77
CA ASN A 243 9.97 -0.03 -5.67
C ASN A 243 8.79 -0.88 -5.18
N VAL A 244 8.67 -1.05 -3.86
CA VAL A 244 7.53 -1.71 -3.21
C VAL A 244 6.94 -0.73 -2.20
N TRP A 245 5.61 -0.63 -2.15
CA TRP A 245 4.91 0.17 -1.15
C TRP A 245 4.88 -0.56 0.21
N TYR A 246 5.13 0.20 1.27
CA TYR A 246 5.06 -0.26 2.65
C TYR A 246 4.20 0.69 3.49
N TRP A 247 3.47 0.12 4.43
CA TRP A 247 2.87 0.87 5.52
C TRP A 247 3.89 1.01 6.64
N LEU A 248 4.10 2.25 7.09
CA LEU A 248 4.89 2.58 8.27
C LEU A 248 3.97 3.21 9.28
N ARG A 249 4.01 2.72 10.52
CA ARG A 249 3.27 3.29 11.65
C ARG A 249 4.25 3.59 12.78
N LEU A 250 4.26 4.84 13.24
CA LEU A 250 5.07 5.31 14.36
C LEU A 250 4.17 6.01 15.36
N LEU A 251 4.18 5.52 16.59
CA LEU A 251 3.45 6.10 17.70
C LEU A 251 4.44 6.54 18.77
N GLN A 252 4.26 7.75 19.29
CA GLN A 252 4.88 8.20 20.52
C GLN A 252 3.78 8.59 21.51
N HIS A 253 3.91 8.13 22.75
CA HIS A 253 3.12 8.61 23.88
C HIS A 253 3.93 9.60 24.72
N SER A 254 3.25 10.51 25.41
CA SER A 254 3.83 11.24 26.53
C SER A 254 4.43 10.25 27.53
N THR A 255 5.51 10.62 28.20
CA THR A 255 6.29 9.79 29.12
C THR A 255 5.43 8.80 29.92
N ASN A 256 5.52 7.51 29.55
CA ASN A 256 4.95 6.39 30.28
C ASN A 256 6.04 5.78 31.19
N ALA A 257 5.67 5.08 32.26
CA ALA A 257 6.64 4.34 33.09
C ALA A 257 7.40 3.24 32.32
N GLY A 258 6.85 2.79 31.18
CA GLY A 258 7.42 1.79 30.26
C GLY A 258 7.75 2.35 28.88
N ALA A 259 7.60 1.52 27.84
CA ALA A 259 7.81 1.95 26.46
C ALA A 259 6.85 3.09 26.08
N ASN A 260 7.37 4.06 25.35
CA ASN A 260 6.66 5.26 24.91
C ASN A 260 6.84 5.55 23.42
N VAL A 261 7.59 4.71 22.71
CA VAL A 261 7.72 4.73 21.25
C VAL A 261 7.39 3.35 20.70
N PHE A 262 6.57 3.28 19.66
CA PHE A 262 6.10 2.04 19.07
C PHE A 262 6.13 2.11 17.55
N ALA A 263 6.52 1.01 16.91
CA ALA A 263 6.64 0.96 15.45
C ALA A 263 6.06 -0.30 14.83
N LYS A 264 5.55 -0.15 13.61
CA LYS A 264 5.18 -1.24 12.69
C LYS A 264 5.65 -0.93 11.27
N LEU A 265 6.00 -1.98 10.53
CA LEU A 265 6.36 -1.99 9.12
C LEU A 265 5.81 -3.24 8.46
N TRP A 266 4.98 -3.08 7.44
CA TRP A 266 4.45 -4.19 6.65
C TRP A 266 4.24 -3.77 5.20
N ARG A 267 4.10 -4.73 4.28
CA ARG A 267 3.82 -4.45 2.88
C ARG A 267 2.46 -3.76 2.72
N ALA A 268 2.38 -2.81 1.80
CA ALA A 268 1.15 -2.15 1.39
C ALA A 268 0.65 -2.70 0.03
N ASP A 269 0.62 -4.03 -0.07
CA ASP A 269 0.21 -4.79 -1.26
C ASP A 269 -1.30 -5.12 -1.28
N GLY A 270 -2.05 -4.62 -0.30
CA GLY A 270 -3.47 -4.93 -0.12
C GLY A 270 -3.74 -6.37 0.36
N ASP A 271 -2.74 -7.22 0.51
CA ASP A 271 -2.88 -8.62 0.94
C ASP A 271 -2.27 -8.91 2.32
N THR A 272 -1.25 -8.12 2.69
CA THR A 272 -0.56 -8.23 3.96
C THR A 272 -1.33 -7.45 5.02
N PRO A 273 -1.90 -8.13 6.04
CA PRO A 273 -2.61 -7.44 7.11
C PRO A 273 -1.66 -6.62 7.97
N GLU A 274 -2.19 -5.57 8.58
CA GLU A 274 -1.48 -4.85 9.64
C GLU A 274 -1.09 -5.82 10.76
N PRO A 275 0.16 -5.79 11.27
CA PRO A 275 0.56 -6.61 12.41
C PRO A 275 -0.36 -6.37 13.61
N PRO A 276 -0.88 -7.43 14.26
CA PRO A 276 -1.89 -7.31 15.32
C PRO A 276 -1.35 -6.61 16.58
N GLY A 277 -0.03 -6.62 16.79
CA GLY A 277 0.66 -5.91 17.86
C GLY A 277 1.73 -4.96 17.33
N TRP A 278 2.30 -4.16 18.22
CA TRP A 278 3.50 -3.39 17.92
C TRP A 278 4.68 -4.34 17.69
N GLN A 279 5.35 -4.20 16.56
CA GLN A 279 6.50 -5.04 16.23
C GLN A 279 7.75 -4.62 16.98
N GLN A 280 7.86 -3.32 17.28
CA GLN A 280 8.91 -2.78 18.14
C GLN A 280 8.36 -1.79 19.14
N THR A 281 8.97 -1.79 20.33
CA THR A 281 8.71 -0.84 21.39
C THR A 281 10.03 -0.33 21.93
N TRP A 282 10.06 0.94 22.34
CA TRP A 282 11.27 1.56 22.87
C TRP A 282 10.91 2.56 23.96
N LYS A 283 11.65 2.52 25.07
CA LYS A 283 11.58 3.51 26.13
C LYS A 283 12.64 4.58 25.88
N ILE A 284 12.21 5.83 25.79
CA ILE A 284 13.07 7.01 25.82
C ILE A 284 12.77 7.81 27.10
N GLU A 285 13.82 8.22 27.82
CA GLU A 285 13.69 8.89 29.12
C GLU A 285 13.13 10.31 28.98
N ALA A 286 13.53 11.03 27.94
CA ALA A 286 12.98 12.34 27.59
C ALA A 286 12.13 12.21 26.32
N GLY A 287 10.80 12.21 26.48
CA GLY A 287 9.88 12.23 25.34
C GLY A 287 10.13 13.46 24.45
N ARG A 288 9.98 13.29 23.13
CA ARG A 288 10.04 14.43 22.20
C ARG A 288 8.70 15.15 22.17
N SER A 289 8.71 16.42 21.78
CA SER A 289 7.46 17.17 21.55
C SER A 289 7.57 18.01 20.29
N GLY A 290 6.43 18.20 19.62
CA GLY A 290 6.37 18.91 18.35
C GLY A 290 5.41 18.22 17.40
N TYR A 291 5.74 18.23 16.13
CA TYR A 291 4.87 17.83 15.04
C TYR A 291 5.30 16.50 14.41
N ALA A 292 4.41 15.96 13.60
CA ALA A 292 4.60 14.73 12.85
C ALA A 292 4.81 14.98 11.37
N GLY A 293 5.43 14.01 10.70
CA GLY A 293 5.55 14.01 9.24
C GLY A 293 6.62 13.05 8.75
N PHE A 294 7.51 13.52 7.87
CA PHE A 294 8.48 12.70 7.14
C PHE A 294 9.92 13.09 7.44
N ARG A 295 10.82 12.10 7.38
CA ARG A 295 12.28 12.28 7.45
C ARG A 295 12.88 12.00 6.08
N ALA A 296 13.59 12.98 5.50
CA ALA A 296 14.34 12.78 4.26
C ALA A 296 15.73 12.17 4.53
N GLY A 297 16.34 11.50 3.56
CA GLY A 297 17.74 11.05 3.70
C GLY A 297 18.73 12.23 3.79
N ILE A 298 19.98 11.91 4.15
CA ILE A 298 21.07 12.91 4.20
C ILE A 298 21.98 12.73 2.98
N ARG A 299 22.05 13.76 2.14
CA ARG A 299 22.94 13.85 0.99
C ARG A 299 24.30 14.41 1.42
N GLN A 300 25.23 13.52 1.76
CA GLN A 300 26.62 13.89 2.07
C GLN A 300 27.46 14.09 0.80
N THR A 301 27.17 13.32 -0.24
CA THR A 301 27.82 13.40 -1.56
C THR A 301 26.78 13.21 -2.66
N PRO A 302 27.06 13.56 -3.93
CA PRO A 302 26.15 13.30 -5.05
C PRO A 302 25.82 11.81 -5.26
N ALA A 303 26.68 10.90 -4.78
CA ALA A 303 26.47 9.45 -4.90
C ALA A 303 25.51 8.88 -3.84
N VAL A 304 25.29 9.60 -2.73
CA VAL A 304 24.33 9.19 -1.69
C VAL A 304 22.94 9.67 -2.06
N ASN A 305 22.07 8.72 -2.41
CA ASN A 305 20.70 8.95 -2.83
C ASN A 305 19.73 8.13 -1.96
N ALA A 306 18.66 8.79 -1.53
CA ALA A 306 17.58 8.19 -0.76
C ALA A 306 16.27 8.83 -1.18
N ASP A 307 15.84 8.47 -2.40
CA ASP A 307 14.61 8.98 -2.97
C ASP A 307 13.48 8.01 -2.65
N TYR A 308 12.38 8.53 -2.14
CA TYR A 308 11.19 7.75 -1.85
C TYR A 308 9.94 8.55 -2.15
N GLN A 309 8.82 7.84 -2.17
CA GLN A 309 7.52 8.37 -2.52
C GLN A 309 6.52 8.11 -1.41
N VAL A 310 5.58 9.03 -1.25
CA VAL A 310 4.45 8.93 -0.33
C VAL A 310 3.18 9.24 -1.12
N ASP A 311 2.19 8.37 -1.05
CA ASP A 311 0.86 8.58 -1.65
C ASP A 311 -0.25 8.74 -0.59
N TYR A 312 0.08 8.53 0.68
CA TYR A 312 -0.86 8.67 1.78
C TYR A 312 -0.15 8.94 3.10
N VAL A 313 -0.74 9.82 3.92
CA VAL A 313 -0.41 9.96 5.33
C VAL A 313 -1.64 10.26 6.18
N LEU A 314 -1.67 9.66 7.37
CA LEU A 314 -2.57 9.98 8.47
C LEU A 314 -1.73 10.37 9.69
N ILE A 315 -1.97 11.57 10.19
CA ILE A 315 -1.39 12.08 11.43
C ILE A 315 -2.49 12.15 12.48
N LYS A 316 -2.30 11.49 13.61
CA LYS A 316 -3.22 11.53 14.75
C LYS A 316 -2.54 12.23 15.92
N ALA A 317 -3.24 13.17 16.51
CA ALA A 317 -2.85 13.83 17.74
C ALA A 317 -4.11 14.27 18.47
N SER A 318 -4.05 14.43 19.79
CA SER A 318 -5.18 15.03 20.50
C SER A 318 -5.39 16.46 20.01
N GLN A 319 -6.65 16.92 20.06
CA GLN A 319 -7.11 18.24 19.61
C GLN A 319 -7.13 18.48 18.10
N LEU A 320 -6.56 17.61 17.26
CA LEU A 320 -6.84 17.65 15.82
C LEU A 320 -8.34 17.36 15.57
N PRO A 321 -8.95 17.96 14.53
CA PRO A 321 -10.34 17.70 14.18
C PRO A 321 -10.62 16.21 13.89
N PRO A 322 -11.86 15.75 14.10
CA PRO A 322 -12.25 14.42 13.67
C PRO A 322 -12.18 14.30 12.14
N THR A 323 -11.62 13.18 11.67
CA THR A 323 -11.56 12.78 10.27
C THR A 323 -11.93 11.31 10.14
N LYS A 324 -12.35 10.90 8.94
CA LYS A 324 -12.64 9.51 8.60
C LYS A 324 -11.65 9.08 7.51
N PRO A 325 -10.46 8.59 7.89
CA PRO A 325 -9.40 8.40 6.94
C PRO A 325 -9.76 7.28 5.98
N MET A 326 -9.50 7.53 4.71
CA MET A 326 -9.68 6.58 3.65
C MET A 326 -8.70 6.94 2.54
N PRO A 327 -7.66 6.13 2.30
CA PRO A 327 -6.76 6.37 1.20
C PRO A 327 -7.56 6.33 -0.09
N ARG A 328 -7.12 7.11 -1.08
CA ARG A 328 -7.57 6.91 -2.45
C ARG A 328 -7.45 5.43 -2.84
N ALA A 329 -8.32 4.97 -3.75
CA ALA A 329 -8.30 3.62 -4.30
C ALA A 329 -6.87 3.09 -4.43
N PHE A 330 -6.56 1.99 -3.74
CA PHE A 330 -5.21 1.44 -3.65
C PHE A 330 -4.64 1.32 -5.05
N LEU A 331 -3.62 2.11 -5.34
CA LEU A 331 -2.81 1.89 -6.52
C LEU A 331 -2.05 0.60 -6.25
N PRO A 332 -2.28 -0.50 -6.98
CA PRO A 332 -1.49 -1.71 -6.78
C PRO A 332 -0.02 -1.40 -7.08
N ASP A 333 0.91 -2.17 -6.49
CA ASP A 333 2.36 -2.03 -6.72
C ASP A 333 2.65 -2.11 -8.23
N ALA A 334 2.73 -0.96 -8.89
CA ALA A 334 2.79 -0.87 -10.33
C ALA A 334 4.16 -1.36 -10.83
N THR A 335 4.23 -2.63 -11.22
CA THR A 335 5.18 -3.09 -12.24
C THR A 335 4.68 -2.73 -13.65
N GLY A 336 3.44 -2.22 -13.78
CA GLY A 336 2.82 -1.78 -15.03
C GLY A 336 2.87 -0.25 -15.27
N THR A 337 2.68 0.13 -16.53
CA THR A 337 2.55 1.53 -16.95
C THR A 337 1.18 2.08 -16.51
N ARG A 338 1.19 3.15 -15.69
CA ARG A 338 -0.04 3.83 -15.26
C ARG A 338 -0.78 4.42 -16.46
N LEU A 339 -1.99 3.94 -16.71
CA LEU A 339 -2.94 4.59 -17.61
C LEU A 339 -3.77 5.62 -16.82
N THR A 340 -4.05 6.75 -17.45
CA THR A 340 -5.03 7.74 -17.00
C THR A 340 -6.10 7.84 -18.07
N ILE A 341 -7.35 7.69 -17.67
CA ILE A 341 -8.48 7.77 -18.59
C ILE A 341 -9.25 9.05 -18.26
N GLU A 342 -9.43 9.91 -19.27
CA GLU A 342 -10.33 11.05 -19.22
C GLU A 342 -11.49 10.77 -20.17
N ARG A 343 -12.71 10.75 -19.63
CA ARG A 343 -13.91 10.53 -20.45
C ARG A 343 -14.31 11.84 -21.10
N LEU A 344 -14.37 11.84 -22.42
CA LEU A 344 -14.86 12.93 -23.25
C LEU A 344 -16.28 12.59 -23.77
N PRO A 345 -17.03 13.56 -24.34
CA PRO A 345 -18.41 13.33 -24.76
C PRO A 345 -18.60 12.19 -25.78
N THR A 346 -17.63 11.96 -26.67
CA THR A 346 -17.74 10.96 -27.77
C THR A 346 -16.67 9.87 -27.71
N ASN A 347 -15.70 10.00 -26.81
CA ASN A 347 -14.45 9.24 -26.78
C ASN A 347 -13.88 9.24 -25.35
N ALA A 348 -12.78 8.51 -25.14
CA ALA A 348 -11.95 8.69 -23.96
C ALA A 348 -10.51 9.02 -24.40
N LEU A 349 -9.84 9.87 -23.64
CA LEU A 349 -8.41 10.07 -23.74
C LEU A 349 -7.74 9.14 -22.73
N VAL A 350 -6.98 8.16 -23.23
CA VAL A 350 -6.16 7.27 -22.42
C VAL A 350 -4.72 7.75 -22.52
N SER A 351 -4.06 8.01 -21.40
CA SER A 351 -2.71 8.60 -21.38
C SER A 351 -1.78 7.90 -20.41
N TRP A 352 -0.49 7.88 -20.70
CA TRP A 352 0.53 7.21 -19.89
C TRP A 352 1.89 7.93 -19.94
N PRO A 353 2.77 7.73 -18.93
CA PRO A 353 4.07 8.39 -18.88
C PRO A 353 4.94 8.08 -20.11
N ALA A 354 5.62 9.09 -20.67
CA ALA A 354 6.53 8.89 -21.81
C ALA A 354 7.82 8.14 -21.43
N ALA A 355 8.17 8.14 -20.15
CA ALA A 355 9.35 7.47 -19.61
C ALA A 355 9.32 5.93 -19.73
N SER A 356 8.17 5.33 -20.10
CA SER A 356 8.04 3.87 -20.31
C SER A 356 8.63 3.37 -21.64
N GLY A 357 9.25 4.25 -22.44
CA GLY A 357 9.64 3.95 -23.82
C GLY A 357 8.44 3.97 -24.78
N PRO A 358 8.67 3.82 -26.10
CA PRO A 358 7.58 3.84 -27.06
C PRO A 358 6.70 2.61 -26.85
N ALA A 359 5.48 2.86 -26.38
CA ALA A 359 4.47 1.84 -26.14
C ALA A 359 3.23 2.13 -26.98
N ARG A 360 2.60 1.07 -27.48
CA ARG A 360 1.33 1.14 -28.20
C ARG A 360 0.18 0.87 -27.23
N LEU A 361 -0.90 1.66 -27.35
CA LEU A 361 -2.15 1.36 -26.67
C LEU A 361 -2.90 0.29 -27.46
N GLU A 362 -3.22 -0.81 -26.78
CA GLU A 362 -4.08 -1.84 -27.30
C GLU A 362 -5.43 -1.83 -26.56
N GLN A 363 -6.47 -2.31 -27.22
CA GLN A 363 -7.81 -2.49 -26.67
C GLN A 363 -8.32 -3.92 -26.91
N SER A 364 -9.21 -4.36 -26.04
CA SER A 364 -9.89 -5.65 -26.14
C SER A 364 -11.35 -5.58 -25.68
N THR A 365 -12.16 -6.52 -26.18
CA THR A 365 -13.55 -6.75 -25.76
C THR A 365 -13.68 -8.00 -24.87
N ASN A 366 -12.63 -8.84 -24.78
CA ASN A 366 -12.70 -10.16 -24.16
C ASN A 366 -11.39 -10.60 -23.44
N LEU A 367 -10.38 -9.73 -23.35
CA LEU A 367 -9.03 -9.98 -22.80
C LEU A 367 -8.18 -11.05 -23.53
N THR A 368 -8.75 -11.77 -24.50
CA THR A 368 -8.03 -12.82 -25.24
C THR A 368 -7.52 -12.33 -26.59
N THR A 369 -8.24 -11.41 -27.24
CA THR A 369 -7.83 -10.80 -28.51
C THR A 369 -7.60 -9.32 -28.32
N TRP A 370 -6.40 -8.85 -28.69
CA TRP A 370 -5.99 -7.47 -28.54
C TRP A 370 -5.74 -6.84 -29.91
N SER A 371 -6.23 -5.62 -30.08
CA SER A 371 -6.05 -4.82 -31.30
C SER A 371 -5.47 -3.47 -30.92
N ALA A 372 -4.79 -2.78 -31.84
CA ALA A 372 -4.36 -1.41 -31.58
C ALA A 372 -5.60 -0.54 -31.32
N ALA A 373 -5.57 0.25 -30.24
CA ALA A 373 -6.68 1.13 -29.88
C ALA A 373 -6.68 2.41 -30.72
N SER A 374 -5.48 2.99 -30.88
CA SER A 374 -5.13 4.06 -31.80
C SER A 374 -3.60 4.25 -31.77
N GLU A 375 -3.02 4.93 -32.75
CA GLU A 375 -1.63 5.37 -32.63
C GLU A 375 -1.50 6.40 -31.48
N PRO A 376 -0.50 6.26 -30.59
CA PRO A 376 -0.25 7.25 -29.56
C PRO A 376 0.15 8.58 -30.17
N VAL A 377 -0.51 9.65 -29.77
CA VAL A 377 -0.05 11.01 -29.99
C VAL A 377 0.75 11.43 -28.76
N VAL A 378 1.94 11.99 -28.97
CA VAL A 378 2.69 12.65 -27.90
C VAL A 378 1.89 13.87 -27.48
N SER A 379 1.21 13.79 -26.34
CA SER A 379 0.38 14.89 -25.83
C SER A 379 1.26 16.04 -25.27
N ASN A 380 2.47 15.71 -24.82
CA ASN A 380 3.59 16.59 -24.49
C ASN A 380 4.86 15.74 -24.23
N ALA A 381 6.02 16.37 -24.00
CA ALA A 381 7.32 15.69 -23.86
C ALA A 381 7.38 14.58 -22.78
N ASN A 382 6.43 14.55 -21.84
CA ASN A 382 6.44 13.63 -20.71
C ASN A 382 5.27 12.62 -20.72
N ARG A 383 4.36 12.67 -21.71
CA ARG A 383 3.15 11.85 -21.70
C ARG A 383 2.68 11.45 -23.10
N PHE A 384 2.49 10.15 -23.30
CA PHE A 384 1.74 9.61 -24.43
C PHE A 384 0.24 9.68 -24.17
N GLY A 385 -0.55 9.93 -25.20
CA GLY A 385 -2.01 9.93 -25.15
C GLY A 385 -2.60 9.31 -26.40
N ALA A 386 -3.70 8.59 -26.25
CA ALA A 386 -4.45 7.98 -27.32
C ALA A 386 -5.93 8.24 -27.12
N THR A 387 -6.59 8.67 -28.18
CA THR A 387 -8.04 8.87 -28.18
C THR A 387 -8.71 7.58 -28.61
N VAL A 388 -9.55 7.02 -27.75
CA VAL A 388 -10.26 5.77 -28.01
C VAL A 388 -11.76 6.03 -28.12
N ALA A 389 -12.40 5.46 -29.14
CA ALA A 389 -13.83 5.56 -29.29
C ALA A 389 -14.54 4.78 -28.17
N LEU A 390 -15.57 5.37 -27.55
CA LEU A 390 -16.41 4.69 -26.55
C LEU A 390 -17.48 3.80 -27.21
N ALA A 391 -17.11 3.07 -28.27
CA ALA A 391 -18.03 2.14 -28.91
C ALA A 391 -18.20 0.90 -28.03
N LYS A 392 -19.45 0.52 -27.73
CA LYS A 392 -19.73 -0.82 -27.17
C LYS A 392 -19.24 -1.86 -28.20
N PRO A 393 -18.41 -2.86 -27.83
CA PRO A 393 -18.19 -3.40 -26.49
C PRO A 393 -16.71 -3.29 -26.02
N VAL A 394 -15.98 -2.24 -26.35
CA VAL A 394 -14.59 -2.11 -25.87
C VAL A 394 -14.60 -1.91 -24.36
N ALA A 395 -13.96 -2.84 -23.65
CA ALA A 395 -13.98 -2.89 -22.20
C ALA A 395 -12.59 -2.95 -21.58
N TYR A 396 -11.51 -3.00 -22.36
CA TYR A 396 -10.18 -3.30 -21.81
C TYR A 396 -9.11 -2.54 -22.59
N PHE A 397 -8.07 -2.04 -21.90
CA PHE A 397 -6.95 -1.31 -22.49
C PHE A 397 -5.63 -1.76 -21.87
N ARG A 398 -4.55 -1.88 -22.65
CA ARG A 398 -3.20 -2.12 -22.13
C ARG A 398 -2.14 -1.39 -22.94
N THR A 399 -0.95 -1.22 -22.38
CA THR A 399 0.22 -0.74 -23.13
C THR A 399 1.15 -1.91 -23.44
N THR A 400 1.64 -2.00 -24.68
CA THR A 400 2.70 -2.94 -25.07
C THR A 400 3.92 -2.17 -25.55
N THR A 401 5.11 -2.51 -25.08
CA THR A 401 6.37 -1.96 -25.59
C THR A 401 6.58 -2.35 -27.05
N LEU A 402 7.03 -1.42 -27.90
CA LEU A 402 7.27 -1.69 -29.32
C LEU A 402 8.49 -2.60 -29.59
N ALA A 403 9.34 -2.81 -28.59
CA ALA A 403 10.49 -3.71 -28.65
C ALA A 403 10.37 -4.79 -27.57
N GLY A 404 9.99 -6.00 -27.96
CA GLY A 404 9.98 -7.18 -27.09
C GLY A 404 8.62 -7.88 -26.95
N PRO A 405 8.60 -9.08 -26.33
CA PRO A 405 7.35 -9.76 -26.01
C PRO A 405 6.47 -8.86 -25.13
N PRO A 406 5.12 -8.96 -25.25
CA PRO A 406 4.21 -8.13 -24.48
C PRO A 406 4.51 -8.28 -22.98
N PRO A 407 4.50 -7.18 -22.20
CA PRO A 407 4.64 -7.28 -20.75
C PRO A 407 3.54 -8.19 -20.17
N PRO A 408 3.82 -8.96 -19.11
CA PRO A 408 2.91 -9.97 -18.56
C PRO A 408 1.64 -9.41 -17.88
N ALA A 409 1.33 -8.11 -18.01
CA ALA A 409 0.19 -7.48 -17.36
C ALA A 409 -0.73 -6.85 -18.41
N SER A 410 -1.96 -7.37 -18.51
CA SER A 410 -3.02 -6.88 -19.39
C SER A 410 -4.14 -6.32 -18.52
N PHE A 411 -4.58 -5.07 -18.76
CA PHE A 411 -5.56 -4.41 -17.89
C PHE A 411 -6.96 -4.39 -18.45
N ALA A 412 -7.92 -4.45 -17.54
CA ALA A 412 -9.33 -4.57 -17.83
C ALA A 412 -10.15 -3.40 -17.25
N PHE A 413 -10.90 -2.62 -18.04
CA PHE A 413 -11.74 -1.50 -17.55
C PHE A 413 -13.10 -1.35 -18.26
N ARG A 414 -14.19 -1.80 -17.63
CA ARG A 414 -15.53 -1.61 -18.21
C ARG A 414 -16.07 -0.20 -17.91
N PHE A 415 -16.43 0.55 -18.94
CA PHE A 415 -17.07 1.88 -18.78
C PHE A 415 -18.45 1.76 -18.09
N GLY A 416 -18.57 2.37 -16.91
CA GLY A 416 -19.86 2.72 -16.29
C GLY A 416 -20.46 4.00 -16.89
N THR A 417 -21.69 4.36 -16.52
CA THR A 417 -22.47 5.48 -17.10
C THR A 417 -22.10 6.89 -16.58
N ALA A 418 -21.05 7.07 -15.78
CA ALA A 418 -20.73 8.38 -15.17
C ALA A 418 -19.62 9.19 -15.91
N SER A 419 -19.71 10.51 -15.79
CA SER A 419 -18.77 11.53 -16.30
C SER A 419 -17.49 11.62 -15.44
N SER A 420 -16.34 11.74 -16.11
CA SER A 420 -14.97 11.88 -15.56
C SER A 420 -14.62 10.95 -14.38
N GLN A 421 -13.87 9.89 -14.65
CA GLN A 421 -13.24 9.07 -13.62
C GLN A 421 -11.75 8.95 -13.94
N THR A 422 -10.88 9.44 -13.05
CA THR A 422 -9.47 9.04 -13.06
C THR A 422 -9.38 7.60 -12.59
N LEU A 423 -9.43 6.67 -13.54
CA LEU A 423 -9.25 5.24 -13.28
C LEU A 423 -7.78 4.88 -13.41
N THR A 424 -7.23 4.37 -12.32
CA THR A 424 -5.90 3.80 -12.23
C THR A 424 -6.03 2.30 -12.06
N GLY A 425 -5.60 1.53 -13.04
CA GLY A 425 -5.47 0.07 -12.93
C GLY A 425 -4.03 -0.37 -13.15
N SER A 426 -3.76 -1.57 -12.65
CA SER A 426 -2.45 -2.13 -12.35
C SER A 426 -2.05 -3.30 -13.19
#